data_AF-A0A931GF78-F1
#
_entry.id   AF-A0A931GF78-F1
#
_cell.length_a   1.000
_cell.length_b   1.000
_cell.length_c   1.000
_cell.angle_alpha   90.00
_cell.angle_beta   90.00
_cell.angle_gamma   90.00
#
_symmetry.space_group_name_H-M   'P 1'
#
loop_
_entity.id
_entity.type
_entity.pdbx_description
1 polymer ?
#
loop_
_entity_poly.entity_id
_entity_poly.type
_entity_poly.pdbx_seq_one_letter_code
_entity_poly.pdbx_strand_id
1 'polypeptide(L)'
;MSKPALVFDPVTAIGFIGQTVLMELRWDDDDDMLWCCYHIVGVVLPVPGVFDHGYFLIMPLDGSEDLPLEVYFDSINTIRVVRDRHTTAKARGCLPLPSLFQGQISDGQCDHR
;
A
#
# COMPACT_ATOMS: atom_id res chain seq x y z
N MET A 1 -14.72 -7.63 -26.66
CA MET A 1 -15.55 -7.81 -25.44
C MET A 1 -15.15 -6.70 -24.48
N SER A 2 -15.95 -5.66 -24.32
CA SER A 2 -15.64 -4.58 -23.37
C SER A 2 -15.78 -5.13 -21.96
N LYS A 3 -14.63 -5.28 -21.29
CA LYS A 3 -14.52 -5.82 -19.94
C LYS A 3 -15.24 -4.86 -18.98
N PRO A 4 -15.96 -5.34 -17.94
CA PRO A 4 -16.42 -4.46 -16.89
C PRO A 4 -15.18 -3.83 -16.26
N ALA A 5 -14.98 -2.54 -16.50
CA ALA A 5 -13.99 -1.78 -15.76
C ALA A 5 -14.39 -1.92 -14.29
N LEU A 6 -13.49 -2.47 -13.46
CA LEU A 6 -13.63 -2.34 -12.02
C LEU A 6 -13.80 -0.86 -11.75
N VAL A 7 -14.99 -0.47 -11.26
CA VAL A 7 -15.24 0.90 -10.87
C VAL A 7 -14.28 1.18 -9.74
N PHE A 8 -13.26 1.97 -10.04
CA PHE A 8 -12.23 2.32 -9.09
C PHE A 8 -12.84 3.15 -7.97
N ASP A 9 -12.80 2.63 -6.75
CA ASP A 9 -13.14 3.38 -5.54
C ASP A 9 -11.86 3.73 -4.78
N PRO A 10 -11.41 5.01 -4.81
CA PRO A 10 -10.19 5.43 -4.13
C PRO A 10 -10.28 5.23 -2.61
N VAL A 11 -11.48 5.33 -2.02
CA VAL A 11 -11.65 5.15 -0.57
C VAL A 11 -11.38 3.71 -0.17
N THR A 12 -11.93 2.76 -0.93
CA THR A 12 -11.63 1.34 -0.74
C THR A 12 -10.15 1.03 -0.96
N ALA A 13 -9.53 1.61 -2.01
CA ALA A 13 -8.10 1.40 -2.29
C ALA A 13 -7.21 1.87 -1.12
N ILE A 14 -7.45 3.07 -0.59
CA ILE A 14 -6.72 3.61 0.59
C ILE A 14 -6.93 2.73 1.82
N GLY A 15 -8.12 2.13 1.99
CA GLY A 15 -8.43 1.24 3.10
C GLY A 15 -7.59 -0.05 3.17
N PHE A 16 -6.88 -0.39 2.10
CA PHE A 16 -5.98 -1.54 2.08
C PHE A 16 -4.56 -1.24 2.60
N ILE A 17 -4.18 0.03 2.78
CA ILE A 17 -2.85 0.38 3.28
C ILE A 17 -2.64 -0.23 4.68
N GLY A 18 -1.50 -0.90 4.87
CA GLY A 18 -1.16 -1.64 6.08
C GLY A 18 -1.83 -3.01 6.21
N GLN A 19 -2.60 -3.45 5.20
CA GLN A 19 -3.20 -4.78 5.19
C GLN A 19 -2.34 -5.77 4.42
N THR A 20 -2.35 -7.00 4.89
CA THR A 20 -1.92 -8.15 4.09
C THR A 20 -3.07 -8.64 3.24
N VAL A 21 -2.85 -8.77 1.94
CA VAL A 21 -3.86 -9.15 0.97
C VAL A 21 -3.39 -10.33 0.12
N LEU A 22 -4.35 -11.11 -0.33
CA LEU A 22 -4.19 -12.10 -1.38
C LEU A 22 -4.73 -11.48 -2.68
N MET A 23 -3.88 -11.34 -3.69
CA MET A 23 -4.20 -10.77 -5.00
C MET A 23 -4.16 -11.84 -6.08
N GLU A 24 -5.15 -11.80 -6.97
CA GLU A 24 -5.17 -12.54 -8.23
C GLU A 24 -4.75 -11.59 -9.34
N LEU A 25 -3.58 -11.84 -9.91
CA LEU A 25 -2.97 -11.02 -10.96
C LEU A 25 -3.12 -11.70 -12.32
N ARG A 26 -3.31 -10.88 -13.34
CA ARG A 26 -3.25 -11.28 -14.74
C ARG A 26 -1.84 -11.00 -15.27
N TRP A 27 -1.22 -11.97 -15.92
CA TRP A 27 -0.05 -11.71 -16.74
C TRP A 27 -0.46 -11.34 -18.16
N ASP A 28 0.29 -10.43 -18.78
CA ASP A 28 -0.05 -9.92 -20.13
C ASP A 28 0.10 -10.98 -21.22
N ASP A 29 0.97 -11.97 -21.00
CA ASP A 29 1.38 -12.94 -22.03
C ASP A 29 0.68 -14.30 -21.94
N ASP A 30 0.01 -14.62 -20.82
CA ASP A 30 -0.71 -15.89 -20.64
C ASP A 30 -2.04 -15.66 -19.90
N ASP A 31 -3.06 -16.47 -20.22
CA ASP A 31 -4.33 -16.53 -19.47
C ASP A 31 -4.16 -17.14 -18.06
N ASP A 32 -2.92 -17.40 -17.65
CA ASP A 32 -2.58 -17.92 -16.34
C ASP A 32 -2.79 -16.85 -15.26
N MET A 33 -3.60 -17.20 -14.27
CA MET A 33 -3.92 -16.37 -13.12
C MET A 33 -3.00 -16.73 -11.96
N LEU A 34 -2.18 -15.78 -11.51
CA LEU A 34 -1.27 -15.98 -10.39
C LEU A 34 -1.87 -15.41 -9.10
N TRP A 35 -1.92 -16.24 -8.06
CA TRP A 35 -2.34 -15.84 -6.72
C TRP A 35 -1.13 -15.58 -5.83
N CYS A 36 -0.96 -14.33 -5.38
CA CYS A 36 0.16 -13.91 -4.56
C CYS A 36 -0.28 -13.16 -3.30
N CYS A 37 0.45 -13.35 -2.21
CA CYS A 37 0.25 -12.61 -0.96
C CYS A 37 1.18 -11.41 -0.90
N TYR A 38 0.61 -10.24 -0.62
CA TYR A 38 1.33 -8.97 -0.55
C TYR A 38 0.93 -8.18 0.69
N HIS A 39 1.85 -7.38 1.21
CA HIS A 39 1.54 -6.33 2.19
C HIS A 39 1.46 -4.99 1.46
N ILE A 40 0.34 -4.27 1.58
CA ILE A 40 0.17 -2.98 0.90
C ILE A 40 0.77 -1.88 1.74
N VAL A 41 1.76 -1.17 1.20
CA VAL A 41 2.46 -0.07 1.87
C VAL A 41 2.06 1.31 1.35
N GLY A 42 1.43 1.38 0.18
CA GLY A 42 0.98 2.65 -0.39
C GLY A 42 0.03 2.47 -1.57
N VAL A 43 -0.47 3.60 -2.06
CA VAL A 43 -1.37 3.66 -3.21
C VAL A 43 -1.08 4.92 -4.01
N VAL A 44 -1.05 4.79 -5.33
CA VAL A 44 -1.04 5.90 -6.28
C VAL A 44 -2.39 5.92 -6.97
N LEU A 45 -3.12 7.02 -6.80
CA LEU A 45 -4.44 7.20 -7.41
C LEU A 45 -4.30 7.76 -8.83
N PRO A 46 -5.13 7.32 -9.79
CA PRO A 46 -5.13 7.90 -11.12
C PRO A 46 -5.63 9.35 -11.06
N VAL A 47 -4.94 10.24 -11.75
CA VAL A 47 -5.27 11.67 -11.90
C VAL A 47 -5.48 11.96 -13.39
N PRO A 48 -6.74 12.12 -13.85
CA PRO A 48 -7.05 12.35 -15.25
C PRO A 48 -6.25 13.50 -15.87
N GLY A 49 -5.52 13.20 -16.94
CA GLY A 49 -4.71 14.17 -17.69
C GLY A 49 -3.34 14.49 -17.07
N VAL A 50 -2.97 13.84 -15.96
CA VAL A 50 -1.62 13.89 -15.38
C VAL A 50 -0.99 12.50 -15.40
N PHE A 51 -1.68 11.53 -14.81
CA PHE A 51 -1.28 10.13 -14.80
C PHE A 51 -2.54 9.27 -14.64
N ASP A 52 -3.00 8.68 -15.74
CA ASP A 52 -4.31 8.02 -15.80
C ASP A 52 -4.32 6.62 -15.17
N HIS A 53 -3.16 6.15 -14.71
CA HIS A 53 -2.99 4.83 -14.10
C HIS A 53 -2.95 4.93 -12.59
N GLY A 54 -3.50 3.92 -11.93
CA GLY A 54 -3.42 3.76 -10.48
C GLY A 54 -2.82 2.41 -10.14
N TYR A 55 -2.09 2.36 -9.03
CA TYR A 55 -1.42 1.14 -8.59
C TYR A 55 -1.23 1.11 -7.07
N PHE A 56 -1.08 -0.09 -6.53
CA PHE A 56 -0.60 -0.29 -5.17
C PHE A 56 0.93 -0.33 -5.15
N LEU A 57 1.50 0.20 -4.07
CA LEU A 57 2.85 -0.13 -3.65
C LEU A 57 2.77 -1.30 -2.67
N ILE A 58 3.46 -2.39 -2.99
CA ILE A 58 3.40 -3.64 -2.23
C ILE A 58 4.77 -4.12 -1.78
N MET A 59 4.78 -4.92 -0.72
CA MET A 59 5.92 -5.74 -0.32
C MET A 59 5.54 -7.22 -0.45
N PRO A 60 6.30 -8.05 -1.19
CA PRO A 60 6.17 -9.50 -1.17
C PRO A 60 6.36 -10.08 0.22
N LEU A 61 5.54 -11.06 0.61
CA LEU A 61 5.64 -11.69 1.93
C LEU A 61 6.81 -12.68 2.05
N ASP A 62 7.37 -13.12 0.94
CA ASP A 62 8.49 -14.07 0.87
C ASP A 62 9.86 -13.40 1.11
N GLY A 63 9.89 -12.07 1.26
CA GLY A 63 11.12 -11.31 1.44
C GLY A 63 12.02 -11.33 0.20
N SER A 64 11.46 -11.59 -0.98
CA SER A 64 12.20 -11.57 -2.25
C SER A 64 12.72 -10.18 -2.62
N GLU A 65 12.10 -9.12 -2.10
CA GLU A 65 12.37 -7.74 -2.47
C GLU A 65 12.63 -6.86 -1.23
N ASP A 66 13.65 -6.02 -1.33
CA ASP A 66 13.99 -5.03 -0.29
C ASP A 66 13.20 -3.73 -0.43
N LEU A 67 12.62 -3.48 -1.62
CA LEU A 67 11.90 -2.25 -1.97
C LEU A 67 10.47 -2.55 -2.43
N PRO A 68 9.54 -1.60 -2.28
CA PRO A 68 8.17 -1.80 -2.75
C PRO A 68 8.09 -1.96 -4.26
N LEU A 69 7.25 -2.89 -4.71
CA LEU A 69 6.91 -3.06 -6.13
C LEU A 69 5.58 -2.39 -6.46
N GLU A 70 5.40 -2.06 -7.73
CA GLU A 70 4.16 -1.51 -8.27
C GLU A 70 3.25 -2.62 -8.79
N VAL A 71 1.98 -2.61 -8.39
CA VAL A 71 0.93 -3.48 -8.95
C VAL A 71 -0.23 -2.63 -9.42
N TYR A 72 -0.38 -2.53 -10.74
CA TYR A 72 -1.38 -1.72 -11.41
C TYR A 72 -2.80 -2.27 -11.22
N PHE A 73 -3.79 -1.39 -11.09
CA PHE A 73 -5.16 -1.81 -10.84
C PHE A 73 -5.78 -2.59 -12.00
N ASP A 74 -5.30 -2.38 -13.23
CA ASP A 74 -5.77 -3.07 -14.42
C ASP A 74 -5.29 -4.53 -14.52
N SER A 75 -4.21 -4.87 -13.83
CA SER A 75 -3.69 -6.24 -13.74
C SER A 75 -4.32 -7.05 -12.60
N ILE A 76 -5.05 -6.41 -11.68
CA ILE A 76 -5.72 -7.07 -10.55
C ILE A 76 -7.12 -7.52 -10.95
N ASN A 77 -7.37 -8.84 -10.91
CA ASN A 77 -8.72 -9.38 -11.06
C ASN A 77 -9.47 -9.43 -9.73
N THR A 78 -8.79 -9.88 -8.67
CA THR A 78 -9.38 -10.07 -7.34
C THR A 78 -8.40 -9.64 -6.25
N ILE A 79 -8.91 -8.99 -5.20
CA ILE A 79 -8.16 -8.66 -3.98
C ILE A 79 -8.95 -9.06 -2.74
N ARG A 80 -8.28 -9.69 -1.76
CA ARG A 80 -8.90 -10.12 -0.49
C ARG A 80 -7.97 -9.86 0.68
N VAL A 81 -8.49 -9.23 1.74
CA VAL A 81 -7.72 -9.08 2.99
C VAL A 81 -7.55 -10.43 3.67
N VAL A 82 -6.30 -10.79 3.97
CA VAL A 82 -5.98 -11.94 4.80
C VAL A 82 -6.11 -11.50 6.25
N ARG A 83 -7.20 -11.89 6.90
CA ARG A 83 -7.39 -11.62 8.33
C ARG A 83 -6.78 -12.75 9.13
N ASP A 84 -5.85 -12.41 10.02
CA ASP A 84 -5.41 -13.35 11.04
C ASP A 84 -6.61 -13.67 11.95
N ARG A 85 -7.01 -14.95 11.98
CA ARG A 85 -8.11 -15.43 12.82
C ARG A 85 -7.77 -15.42 14.31
N HIS A 86 -6.52 -15.11 14.68
CA HIS A 86 -6.03 -15.07 16.07
C HIS A 86 -5.86 -13.67 16.67
N THR A 87 -6.04 -12.58 15.91
CA THR A 87 -6.05 -11.23 16.49
C THR A 87 -7.38 -10.94 17.17
N THR A 88 -7.44 -11.27 18.47
CA THR A 88 -8.42 -10.69 19.38
C THR A 88 -8.31 -9.17 19.29
N ALA A 89 -9.36 -8.53 18.79
CA ALA A 89 -9.45 -7.10 18.63
C ALA A 89 -9.03 -6.39 19.92
N LYS A 90 -7.88 -5.72 19.91
CA LYS A 90 -7.50 -4.80 20.98
C LYS A 90 -6.98 -3.49 20.41
N ALA A 91 -7.87 -2.51 20.55
CA ALA A 91 -7.66 -1.08 20.68
C ALA A 91 -7.05 -0.33 19.49
N ARG A 92 -7.95 0.45 18.86
CA ARG A 92 -7.68 1.80 18.36
C ARG A 92 -6.79 2.57 19.34
N GLY A 93 -5.48 2.61 19.07
CA GLY A 93 -4.55 3.58 19.62
C GLY A 93 -4.14 4.50 18.48
N CYS A 94 -4.49 5.78 18.59
CA CYS A 94 -4.18 6.82 17.62
C CYS A 94 -2.70 6.80 17.21
N LEU A 95 -2.44 6.99 15.91
CA LEU A 95 -1.11 7.33 15.40
C LEU A 95 -0.63 8.62 16.08
N PRO A 96 0.51 8.63 16.78
CA PRO A 96 1.19 9.89 17.05
C PRO A 96 1.82 10.35 15.74
N LEU A 97 1.30 11.45 15.20
CA LEU A 97 1.97 12.20 14.13
C LEU A 97 3.39 12.56 14.59
N PRO A 98 4.45 12.27 13.83
CA PRO A 98 5.76 12.81 14.13
C PRO A 98 5.70 14.33 14.01
N SER A 99 6.09 15.02 15.08
CA SER A 99 6.22 16.47 15.16
C SER A 99 7.38 16.95 14.28
N LEU A 100 7.18 16.98 12.97
CA LEU A 100 8.01 17.76 12.06
C LEU A 100 7.54 19.21 12.13
N PHE A 101 8.10 19.97 13.06
CA PHE A 101 8.39 21.42 13.02
C PHE A 101 8.82 21.87 14.42
N GLN A 102 10.03 21.52 14.83
CA GLN A 102 10.74 22.29 15.85
C GLN A 102 11.97 22.89 15.18
N GLY A 103 11.74 24.05 14.56
CA GLY A 103 12.79 24.93 14.09
C GLY A 103 13.71 25.33 15.23
N GLN A 104 14.96 25.58 14.85
CA GLN A 104 16.09 25.93 15.70
C GLN A 104 15.75 26.97 16.78
N ILE A 105 16.17 26.69 18.02
CA ILE A 105 16.71 27.72 18.90
C ILE A 105 18.07 27.21 19.35
N SER A 106 19.09 27.84 18.78
CA SER A 106 20.47 27.79 19.25
C SER A 106 20.54 28.46 20.61
N ASP A 107 21.01 27.75 21.63
CA ASP A 107 21.66 28.39 22.78
C ASP A 107 22.93 27.60 23.09
N GLY A 108 24.06 28.26 22.84
CA GLY A 108 25.37 27.77 23.20
C GLY A 108 25.62 27.95 24.69
N GLN A 109 26.42 27.06 25.28
CA GLN A 109 27.34 27.43 26.34
C GLN A 109 28.40 26.33 26.45
N CYS A 110 29.65 26.70 26.16
CA CYS A 110 30.84 25.94 26.54
C CYS A 110 30.96 25.95 28.07
N ASP A 111 31.32 24.83 28.69
CA ASP A 111 32.07 24.90 29.95
C ASP A 111 33.05 23.73 30.15
N HIS A 112 34.27 24.14 30.48
CA HIS A 112 35.43 23.36 30.85
C HIS A 112 35.29 22.82 32.28
N ARG A 113 35.58 21.55 32.50
CA ARG A 113 36.36 21.14 33.67
C ARG A 113 37.03 19.79 33.51
#